data_AF-A0A7C9NMN3-F1
#
_entry.id   AF-A0A7C9NMN3-F1
#
_cell.length_a   1.000
_cell.length_b   1.000
_cell.length_c   1.000
_cell.angle_alpha   90.00
_cell.angle_beta   90.00
_cell.angle_gamma   90.00
#
_symmetry.space_group_name_H-M   'P 1'
#
loop_
_entity.id
_entity.type
_entity.pdbx_description
1 polymer ?
#
loop_
_entity_poly.entity_id
_entity_poly.type
_entity_poly.pdbx_seq_one_letter_code
_entity_poly.pdbx_strand_id
1 'polypeptide(L)' 'MSEYAPTFALVDADGDGLISAEELTRLADLLGQPLGESGAAAVIAKVDGDGDGLINLSEFGAWLESSR' A
#
# COMPACT_ATOMS: atom_id res chain seq x y z
N MET A 1 12.10 -11.58 -10.28
CA MET A 1 12.50 -10.27 -9.71
C MET A 1 11.24 -9.43 -9.72
N SER A 2 10.61 -9.25 -8.56
CA SER A 2 9.34 -8.53 -8.46
C SER A 2 9.60 -7.06 -8.81
N GLU A 3 9.02 -6.59 -9.92
CA GLU A 3 9.24 -5.23 -10.45
C GLU A 3 8.78 -4.13 -9.47
N TYR A 4 7.92 -4.49 -8.51
CA TYR A 4 7.34 -3.63 -7.49
C TYR A 4 8.17 -3.52 -6.20
N ALA A 5 9.22 -4.34 -6.03
CA ALA A 5 10.05 -4.35 -4.82
C ALA A 5 10.65 -2.98 -4.41
N PRO A 6 11.16 -2.12 -5.33
CA PRO A 6 11.72 -0.83 -4.93
C PRO A 6 10.64 0.17 -4.48
N THR A 7 9.43 0.10 -5.05
CA THR A 7 8.31 0.92 -4.61
C THR A 7 7.78 0.40 -3.28
N PHE A 8 7.64 -0.92 -3.14
CA PHE A 8 7.17 -1.57 -1.92
C PHE A 8 8.08 -1.25 -0.73
N ALA A 9 9.40 -1.36 -0.89
CA ALA A 9 10.39 -1.00 0.13
C ALA A 9 10.46 0.51 0.46
N LEU A 10 9.82 1.36 -0.35
CA LEU A 10 9.68 2.78 -0.05
C LEU A 10 8.46 3.05 0.86
N VAL A 11 7.47 2.17 0.82
CA VAL A 11 6.23 2.27 1.60
C VAL A 11 6.34 1.48 2.90
N ASP A 12 6.77 0.22 2.79
CA ASP A 12 7.02 -0.71 3.88
C ASP A 12 8.20 -0.23 4.72
N ALA A 13 7.88 0.41 5.83
CA ALA A 13 8.83 1.07 6.72
C ALA A 13 9.34 0.11 7.81
N ASP A 14 8.53 -0.88 8.18
CA ASP A 14 8.92 -1.94 9.13
C ASP A 14 9.70 -3.08 8.44
N GLY A 15 9.54 -3.22 7.13
CA GLY A 15 10.21 -4.26 6.34
C GLY A 15 9.54 -5.63 6.52
N ASP A 16 8.28 -5.68 6.93
CA ASP A 16 7.55 -6.92 7.16
C ASP A 16 7.00 -7.52 5.86
N GLY A 17 7.09 -6.78 4.75
CA GLY A 17 6.63 -7.22 3.43
C GLY A 17 5.13 -7.03 3.22
N LEU A 18 4.48 -6.29 4.12
CA LEU A 18 3.09 -5.85 4.03
C LEU A 18 3.04 -4.32 4.14
N ILE A 19 1.95 -3.71 3.68
CA ILE A 19 1.71 -2.27 3.82
C ILE A 19 0.47 -2.08 4.67
N SER A 20 0.68 -1.45 5.82
CA SER A 20 -0.38 -1.10 6.76
C SER A 20 -1.07 0.21 6.38
N ALA A 21 -2.26 0.45 6.93
CA ALA A 21 -2.98 1.73 6.78
C ALA A 21 -2.13 2.94 7.18
N GLU A 22 -1.35 2.79 8.26
CA GLU A 22 -0.44 3.82 8.75
C GLU A 22 0.71 4.10 7.78
N GLU A 23 1.28 3.06 7.17
CA GLU A 23 2.38 3.16 6.22
C GLU A 23 1.93 3.77 4.89
N LEU A 24 0.77 3.33 4.40
CA LEU A 24 0.13 3.93 3.24
C LEU A 24 -0.20 5.41 3.48
N THR A 25 -0.70 5.76 4.66
CA THR A 25 -1.01 7.15 5.05
C THR A 25 0.25 8.00 5.08
N ARG A 26 1.35 7.48 5.67
CA ARG A 26 2.65 8.16 5.68
C ARG A 26 3.18 8.38 4.26
N LEU A 27 3.09 7.39 3.40
CA LEU A 27 3.51 7.52 2.01
C LEU A 27 2.68 8.58 1.27
N ALA A 28 1.37 8.57 1.47
CA ALA A 28 0.47 9.54 0.86
C ALA A 28 0.80 10.97 1.30
N ASP A 29 1.13 11.16 2.58
CA ASP A 29 1.63 12.42 3.14
C ASP A 29 2.96 12.85 2.50
N LEU A 30 3.91 11.91 2.35
CA LEU A 30 5.20 12.10 1.66
C LEU A 30 5.04 12.48 0.18
N LEU A 31 4.03 11.96 -0.50
CA LEU A 31 3.69 12.28 -1.89
C LEU A 31 2.91 13.61 -2.03
N GLY A 32 2.61 14.28 -0.91
CA GLY A 32 1.85 15.53 -0.88
C GLY A 32 0.35 15.35 -1.16
N GLN A 33 -0.15 14.12 -1.09
CA GLN A 33 -1.56 13.78 -1.17
C GLN A 33 -1.97 13.11 0.14
N PRO A 34 -2.17 13.89 1.23
CA PRO A 34 -2.54 13.32 2.52
C PRO A 34 -3.86 12.56 2.40
N LEU A 35 -3.76 11.23 2.41
CA LEU A 35 -4.89 10.34 2.58
C LEU A 35 -5.07 10.21 4.09
N GLY A 36 -6.13 10.82 4.65
CA GLY A 36 -6.48 10.59 6.05
C GLY A 36 -6.78 9.11 6.32
N GLU A 37 -6.86 8.72 7.59
CA GLU A 37 -7.11 7.32 8.00
C GLU A 37 -8.31 6.68 7.25
N SER A 38 -9.38 7.44 7.05
CA SER A 38 -10.56 6.99 6.29
C SER A 38 -10.28 6.72 4.80
N GLY A 39 -9.35 7.47 4.20
CA GLY A 39 -8.93 7.30 2.81
C GLY A 39 -8.00 6.10 2.64
N ALA A 40 -7.04 5.94 3.56
CA ALA A 40 -6.16 4.78 3.56
C ALA A 40 -6.93 3.48 3.79
N ALA A 41 -7.87 3.47 4.74
CA ALA A 41 -8.75 2.33 4.96
C ALA A 41 -9.62 2.00 3.74
N ALA A 42 -10.09 3.00 2.99
CA ALA A 42 -10.85 2.78 1.76
C ALA A 42 -9.99 2.23 0.61
N VAL A 43 -8.71 2.61 0.54
CA VAL A 43 -7.76 2.04 -0.43
C VAL A 43 -7.44 0.60 -0.05
N ILE A 44 -7.13 0.34 1.21
CA ILE A 44 -6.88 -1.00 1.72
C ILE A 44 -8.08 -1.88 1.46
N ALA A 45 -9.29 -1.51 1.88
CA ALA A 45 -10.50 -2.33 1.64
C ALA A 45 -10.81 -2.58 0.15
N LYS A 46 -10.19 -1.84 -0.78
CA LYS A 46 -10.37 -2.01 -2.23
C LYS A 46 -9.27 -2.86 -2.86
N VAL A 47 -8.12 -3.00 -2.19
CA VAL A 47 -6.92 -3.70 -2.66
C VAL A 47 -6.71 -5.01 -1.90
N ASP A 48 -6.97 -4.98 -0.60
CA ASP A 48 -7.03 -6.12 0.33
C ASP A 48 -8.09 -7.11 -0.14
N GLY A 49 -7.62 -8.15 -0.80
CA GLY A 49 -8.45 -9.24 -1.30
C GLY A 49 -8.52 -10.42 -0.32
N ASP A 50 -7.55 -10.53 0.58
CA ASP A 50 -7.49 -11.58 1.61
C ASP A 50 -8.30 -11.21 2.87
N GLY A 51 -8.55 -9.91 3.07
CA GLY A 51 -9.30 -9.37 4.21
C GLY A 51 -8.47 -9.27 5.49
N ASP A 52 -7.15 -9.22 5.39
CA ASP A 52 -6.25 -9.13 6.54
C ASP A 52 -6.05 -7.69 7.03
N GLY A 53 -6.57 -6.71 6.28
CA GLY A 53 -6.47 -5.29 6.57
C GLY A 53 -5.10 -4.69 6.22
N LEU A 54 -4.26 -5.45 5.52
CA LEU A 54 -2.95 -5.03 5.04
C LEU A 54 -2.89 -5.24 3.51
N ILE A 55 -1.85 -4.72 2.88
CA ILE A 55 -1.61 -4.93 1.45
C ILE A 55 -0.30 -5.68 1.29
N ASN A 56 -0.34 -6.91 0.79
CA ASN A 56 0.87 -7.66 0.50
C ASN A 56 1.48 -7.30 -0.86
N LEU A 57 2.72 -7.74 -1.10
CA LEU A 57 3.44 -7.52 -2.37
C LEU A 57 2.66 -7.90 -3.64
N SER A 58 1.83 -8.95 -3.57
CA SER A 58 1.04 -9.41 -4.71
C SER A 58 -0.17 -8.49 -4.95
N GLU A 59 -0.84 -8.06 -3.89
CA GLU A 59 -1.98 -7.14 -3.95
C GLU A 59 -1.56 -5.74 -4.39
N PHE A 60 -0.42 -5.26 -3.89
CA PHE A 60 0.16 -3.99 -4.31
C PHE A 60 0.54 -3.99 -5.79
N GLY A 61 1.13 -5.09 -6.28
CA GLY A 61 1.41 -5.27 -7.70
C GLY A 61 0.15 -5.19 -8.54
N ALA A 62 -0.89 -5.95 -8.17
CA ALA A 62 -2.17 -5.94 -8.87
C ALA A 62 -2.83 -4.55 -8.87
N TRP A 63 -2.75 -3.81 -7.76
CA TRP A 63 -3.28 -2.46 -7.65
C TRP A 63 -2.54 -1.44 -8.53
N LEU A 64 -1.20 -1.50 -8.57
CA LEU A 64 -0.39 -0.67 -9.46
C LEU A 64 -0.63 -1.00 -10.93
N GLU A 65 -0.82 -2.28 -11.27
CA GLU A 65 -1.18 -2.69 -12.63
C GLU A 65 -2.59 -2.22 -13.02
N SER A 66 -3.54 -2.24 -12.08
CA SER A 66 -4.91 -1.75 -12.31
C SER A 66 -4.99 -0.22 -12.47
N SER A 67 -3.98 0.53 -12.04
CA SER A 67 -3.93 1.99 -12.15
C SER A 67 -3.07 2.49 -13.33
N ARG A 68 -2.62 1.59 -14.22
CA ARG A 68 -1.88 1.92 -15.45
C ARG A 68 -2.77 1.97 -16.69
#